data_AF-A0A959WPL2-F1
#
_entry.id   AF-A0A959WPL2-F1
#
_cell.length_a   1.000
_cell.length_b   1.000
_cell.length_c   1.000
_cell.angle_alpha   90.00
_cell.angle_beta   90.00
_cell.angle_gamma   90.00
#
_symmetry.space_group_name_H-M   'P 1'
#
loop_
_entity.id
_entity.type
_entity.pdbx_description
1 polymer ?
#
loop_
_entity_poly.entity_id
_entity_poly.type
_entity_poly.pdbx_seq_one_letter_code
_entity_poly.pdbx_strand_id
1 'polypeptide(L)' 'WEAAATTAITTASESLRDLRVAEVVSQDVTIGDDGKPDQFRVKLSVSFKFEK' A
#
# COMPACT_ATOMS: atom_id res chain seq x y z
N TRP A 1 -6.13 -7.08 4.32
CA TRP A 1 -4.77 -6.62 3.98
C TRP A 1 -4.53 -6.53 2.48
N GLU A 2 -4.85 -7.57 1.71
CA GLU A 2 -4.74 -7.57 0.24
C GLU A 2 -5.38 -6.33 -0.41
N ALA A 3 -6.63 -5.99 -0.06
CA ALA A 3 -7.30 -4.80 -0.60
C ALA A 3 -6.51 -3.49 -0.38
N ALA A 4 -5.95 -3.27 0.81
CA ALA A 4 -5.17 -2.08 1.11
C ALA A 4 -3.85 -2.03 0.32
N ALA A 5 -3.20 -3.18 0.12
CA ALA A 5 -2.02 -3.29 -0.73
C ALA A 5 -2.36 -3.00 -2.20
N THR A 6 -3.45 -3.58 -2.72
CA THR A 6 -3.92 -3.35 -4.08
C THR A 6 -4.25 -1.89 -4.32
N THR A 7 -4.97 -1.24 -3.39
CA THR A 7 -5.25 0.21 -3.48
C THR A 7 -3.96 1.03 -3.57
N ALA A 8 -2.97 0.75 -2.70
CA ALA A 8 -1.71 1.47 -2.70
C ALA A 8 -0.92 1.28 -4.01
N ILE A 9 -0.89 0.06 -4.56
CA ILE A 9 -0.23 -0.25 -5.85
C ILE A 9 -0.93 0.47 -7.00
N THR A 10 -2.27 0.43 -7.04
CA THR A 10 -3.05 1.11 -8.08
C THR A 10 -2.77 2.61 -8.09
N THR A 11 -2.81 3.27 -6.92
CA THR A 11 -2.47 4.70 -6.81
C THR A 11 -1.03 4.98 -7.22
N ALA A 12 -0.07 4.16 -6.80
CA ALA A 12 1.33 4.33 -7.22
C ALA A 12 1.49 4.25 -8.75
N SER A 13 0.74 3.36 -9.40
CA SER A 13 0.82 3.14 -10.86
C SER A 13 0.32 4.32 -11.69
N GLU A 14 -0.45 5.24 -11.09
CA GLU A 14 -0.92 6.47 -11.76
C GLU A 14 0.23 7.46 -12.00
N SER A 15 1.29 7.40 -11.19
CA SER A 15 2.42 8.34 -11.23
C SER A 15 3.76 7.69 -11.57
N LEU A 16 3.93 6.40 -11.26
CA LEU A 16 5.16 5.64 -11.49
C LEU A 16 4.94 4.60 -12.59
N ARG A 17 5.77 4.66 -13.64
CA ARG A 17 5.80 3.66 -14.70
C ARG A 17 6.69 2.49 -14.31
N ASP A 18 6.46 1.32 -14.91
CA ASP A 18 7.29 0.12 -14.73
C ASP A 18 7.48 -0.30 -13.26
N LEU A 19 6.40 -0.29 -12.47
CA LEU A 19 6.37 -0.94 -11.15
C LEU A 19 6.65 -2.45 -11.30
N ARG A 20 7.54 -2.99 -10.46
CA ARG A 20 7.99 -4.39 -10.57
C ARG A 20 7.71 -5.22 -9.34
N VAL A 21 8.07 -4.69 -8.17
CA VAL A 21 7.95 -5.39 -6.90
C VAL A 21 7.44 -4.41 -5.86
N ALA A 22 6.47 -4.85 -5.06
CA ALA A 22 5.98 -4.13 -3.89
C ALA A 22 6.16 -5.04 -2.66
N GLU A 23 6.97 -4.60 -1.71
CA GLU A 23 7.27 -5.34 -0.48
C GLU A 23 6.54 -4.70 0.69
N VAL A 24 5.93 -5.53 1.53
CA VAL A 24 5.27 -5.04 2.75
C VAL A 24 6.31 -4.70 3.80
N VAL A 25 6.34 -3.43 4.19
CA VAL A 25 7.21 -2.92 5.25
C VAL A 25 6.51 -3.01 6.60
N SER A 26 5.22 -2.68 6.66
CA SER A 26 4.41 -2.78 7.87
C SER A 26 2.93 -2.92 7.55
N GLN A 27 2.19 -3.50 8.50
CA GLN A 27 0.73 -3.60 8.46
C GLN A 27 0.19 -3.21 9.83
N ASP A 28 -0.84 -2.38 9.86
CA ASP A 28 -1.46 -1.91 11.09
C ASP A 28 -2.95 -1.60 10.90
N VAL A 29 -3.67 -1.64 12.02
CA VAL A 29 -5.13 -1.42 12.06
C VAL A 29 -5.40 -0.22 12.93
N THR A 30 -6.15 0.75 12.41
CA THR A 30 -6.76 1.78 13.23
C THR A 30 -7.96 1.18 13.94
N ILE A 31 -8.00 1.30 15.26
CA ILE A 31 -9.14 0.88 16.09
C ILE A 31 -10.00 2.10 16.37
N GLY A 32 -11.29 2.01 16.06
CA GLY A 32 -12.27 3.07 16.31
C GLY A 32 -12.65 3.18 17.80
N ASP A 33 -13.40 4.22 18.13
CA ASP A 33 -13.81 4.53 19.52
C ASP A 33 -14.67 3.43 20.16
N ASP A 34 -15.32 2.58 19.35
CA ASP A 34 -16.09 1.42 19.80
C ASP A 34 -15.24 0.15 20.00
N GLY A 35 -13.92 0.27 19.86
CA GLY A 35 -12.96 -0.82 19.98
C GLY A 35 -12.91 -1.76 18.76
N LYS A 36 -13.62 -1.44 17.66
CA LYS A 36 -13.60 -2.26 16.44
C LYS A 36 -12.59 -1.75 15.42
N PRO A 37 -12.14 -2.62 14.49
CA PRO A 37 -11.33 -2.19 13.36
C PRO A 37 -12.05 -1.14 12.51
N ASP A 38 -11.42 0.00 12.31
CA ASP A 38 -11.89 1.08 11.44
C ASP A 38 -11.19 1.03 10.07
N GLN A 39 -9.85 0.93 10.07
CA GLN A 39 -9.07 0.92 8.84
C GLN A 39 -7.90 -0.05 8.90
N PHE A 40 -7.70 -0.81 7.81
CA PHE A 40 -6.53 -1.65 7.60
C PHE A 40 -5.55 -0.95 6.67
N ARG A 41 -4.30 -0.78 7.10
CA ARG A 41 -3.26 -0.10 6.33
C ARG A 41 -2.08 -1.00 6.05
N VAL A 42 -1.60 -0.97 4.82
CA VAL A 42 -0.36 -1.64 4.41
C VAL A 42 0.60 -0.58 3.92
N LYS A 43 1.79 -0.49 4.53
CA LYS A 43 2.89 0.32 4.01
C LYS A 43 3.74 -0.55 3.09
N LEU A 44 3.89 -0.09 1.85
CA LEU A 44 4.68 -0.79 0.83
C LEU A 44 5.95 -0.01 0.51
N SER A 45 7.04 -0.73 0.30
CA SER A 45 8.21 -0.26 -0.45
C SER A 45 8.05 -0.74 -1.87
N VAL A 46 8.03 0.16 -2.85
CA VAL A 46 7.84 -0.20 -4.26
C VAL A 46 9.11 0.06 -5.07
N SER A 47 9.45 -0.90 -5.91
CA SER A 47 10.52 -0.78 -6.90
C SER A 47 9.92 -0.52 -8.28
N PHE A 48 10.51 0.43 -8.99
CA PHE A 48 10.15 0.77 -10.36
C PHE A 48 11.40 1.09 -11.15
N LYS A 49 11.32 0.96 -12.47
CA LYS A 49 12.40 1.38 -13.35
C LYS A 49 12.36 2.90 -13.50
N PHE A 50 13.49 3.55 -13.24
CA PHE A 50 13.63 4.98 -13.52
C PHE A 50 13.95 5.19 -15.00
N GLU A 51 13.19 6.06 -15.66
CA GLU A 51 13.44 6.49 -17.03
C GLU A 51 13.87 7.97 -16.99
N LYS A 52 14.96 8.30 -17.69
CA LYS A 52 15.49 9.67 -17.80
C LYS A 52 14.83 10.42 -18.95
#